data_AF-A0A1H3K3F9-F1
#
_entry.id   AF-A0A1H3K3F9-F1
#
_cell.length_a   1.000
_cell.length_b   1.000
_cell.length_c   1.000
_cell.angle_alpha   90.00
_cell.angle_beta   90.00
_cell.angle_gamma   90.00
#
_symmetry.space_group_name_H-M   'P 1'
#
loop_
_entity.id
_entity.type
_entity.pdbx_description
1 polymer ?
#
loop_
_entity_poly.entity_id
_entity_poly.type
_entity_poly.pdbx_seq_one_letter_code
_entity_poly.pdbx_strand_id
1 'polypeptide(L)'
;MAAEGGALPLLGTGRRADPYPALQWNGALLRRAAAPADDGLVLVALAAAPPGATLADVARGLAAGRAVDADLPPFDGAPAVPTLRVLAAAACAAVTAGADPAGLAELLDLAATLLVVTPPGGGTAVEEDLWAGAALAAGWLAPVLAGAGLTPSPDAAATTLAAVLGAGPVRPPRPPEPAPASGETPASGAGDTQVSELLAALG
;
A
#
# COMPACT_ATOMS: atom_id res chain seq x y z
N MET A 1 -21.46 -0.65 -14.70
CA MET A 1 -21.13 0.74 -15.07
C MET A 1 -19.76 1.03 -14.51
N ALA A 2 -18.76 1.26 -15.36
CA ALA A 2 -17.43 1.68 -14.91
C ALA A 2 -17.54 3.13 -14.42
N ALA A 3 -17.11 3.41 -13.20
CA ALA A 3 -17.14 4.75 -12.63
C ALA A 3 -16.10 5.64 -13.35
N GLU A 4 -16.48 6.88 -13.71
CA GLU A 4 -15.61 7.90 -14.31
C GLU A 4 -14.53 8.47 -13.36
N GLY A 5 -14.21 7.80 -12.25
CA GLY A 5 -13.09 8.14 -11.38
C GLY A 5 -12.11 6.99 -11.33
N GLY A 6 -10.84 7.17 -11.73
CA GLY A 6 -9.84 6.15 -11.44
C GLY A 6 -8.60 6.06 -12.35
N ALA A 7 -8.47 6.88 -13.39
CA ALA A 7 -7.29 6.78 -14.24
C ALA A 7 -6.07 7.47 -13.58
N LEU A 8 -5.07 6.70 -13.14
CA LEU A 8 -3.79 7.21 -12.65
C LEU A 8 -2.83 7.53 -13.82
N PRO A 9 -1.93 8.51 -13.67
CA PRO A 9 -0.90 8.77 -14.67
C PRO A 9 0.09 7.59 -14.75
N LEU A 10 0.47 7.26 -15.99
CA LEU A 10 1.61 6.41 -16.29
C LEU A 10 2.84 7.32 -16.42
N LEU A 11 3.64 7.40 -15.35
CA LEU A 11 4.76 8.34 -15.27
C LEU A 11 5.69 8.23 -16.48
N GLY A 12 6.07 9.38 -17.06
CA GLY A 12 6.96 9.46 -18.21
C GLY A 12 6.33 9.14 -19.57
N THR A 13 5.02 8.89 -19.66
CA THR A 13 4.38 8.50 -20.94
C THR A 13 3.32 9.47 -21.46
N GLY A 14 2.88 10.43 -20.64
CA GLY A 14 1.73 11.31 -20.95
C GLY A 14 0.39 10.57 -21.07
N ARG A 15 0.33 9.28 -20.68
CA ARG A 15 -0.87 8.44 -20.71
C ARG A 15 -1.41 8.21 -19.31
N ARG A 16 -2.66 7.76 -19.23
CA ARG A 16 -3.32 7.35 -17.99
C ARG A 16 -3.87 5.94 -18.15
N ALA A 17 -3.98 5.20 -17.06
CA ALA A 17 -4.55 3.86 -17.02
C ALA A 17 -5.28 3.63 -15.70
N ASP A 18 -6.07 2.57 -15.62
CA ASP A 18 -6.69 2.15 -14.35
C ASP A 18 -5.63 1.90 -13.26
N PRO A 19 -6.01 1.95 -11.97
CA PRO A 19 -5.03 1.97 -10.88
C PRO A 19 -4.09 0.77 -10.88
N TYR A 20 -4.59 -0.43 -11.15
CA TYR A 20 -3.78 -1.66 -11.12
C TYR A 20 -2.62 -1.63 -12.14
N PRO A 21 -2.84 -1.46 -13.47
CA PRO A 21 -1.73 -1.35 -14.42
C PRO A 21 -0.87 -0.10 -14.20
N ALA A 22 -1.45 1.01 -13.69
CA ALA A 22 -0.68 2.21 -13.41
C ALA A 22 0.31 2.03 -12.25
N LEU A 23 -0.12 1.39 -11.16
CA LEU A 23 0.74 1.08 -10.01
C LEU A 23 1.85 0.09 -10.38
N GLN A 24 1.56 -0.88 -11.26
CA GLN A 24 2.59 -1.77 -11.80
C GLN A 24 3.67 -0.98 -12.56
N TRP A 25 3.25 -0.15 -13.52
CA TRP A 25 4.17 0.66 -14.32
C TRP A 25 5.00 1.62 -13.46
N ASN A 26 4.32 2.38 -12.59
CA ASN A 26 4.95 3.40 -11.77
C ASN A 26 5.87 2.79 -10.70
N GLY A 27 5.49 1.67 -10.07
CA GLY A 27 6.34 0.98 -9.10
C GLY A 27 7.64 0.49 -9.72
N ALA A 28 7.58 -0.07 -10.92
CA ALA A 28 8.77 -0.44 -11.70
C ALA A 28 9.67 0.79 -12.00
N LEU A 29 9.08 1.93 -12.36
CA LEU A 29 9.84 3.16 -12.59
C LEU A 29 10.50 3.71 -11.33
N LEU A 30 9.77 3.78 -10.22
CA LEU A 30 10.31 4.23 -8.94
C LEU A 30 11.48 3.35 -8.49
N ARG A 31 11.37 2.04 -8.68
CA ARG A 31 12.45 1.09 -8.38
C ARG A 31 13.70 1.32 -9.24
N ARG A 32 13.53 1.56 -10.55
CA ARG A 32 14.65 1.90 -11.46
C ARG A 32 15.30 3.23 -11.12
N ALA A 33 14.51 4.20 -10.69
CA ALA A 33 14.98 5.52 -10.28
C ALA A 33 15.61 5.53 -8.88
N ALA A 34 15.61 4.40 -8.16
CA ALA A 34 15.97 4.32 -6.74
C ALA A 34 15.23 5.38 -5.89
N ALA A 35 13.96 5.62 -6.23
CA ALA A 35 13.14 6.60 -5.55
C ALA A 35 12.87 6.17 -4.09
N PRO A 36 12.63 7.13 -3.18
CA PRO A 36 12.20 6.84 -1.83
C PRO A 36 11.01 5.89 -1.79
N ALA A 37 11.00 4.99 -0.80
CA ALA A 37 9.92 4.03 -0.63
C ALA A 37 8.54 4.70 -0.52
N ASP A 38 8.48 5.86 0.13
CA ASP A 38 7.26 6.63 0.33
C ASP A 38 6.59 7.08 -0.97
N ASP A 39 7.35 7.32 -2.05
CA ASP A 39 6.78 7.75 -3.33
C ASP A 39 5.80 6.71 -3.89
N GLY A 40 6.08 5.43 -3.67
CA GLY A 40 5.16 4.35 -4.02
C GLY A 40 3.88 4.36 -3.18
N LEU A 41 3.99 4.65 -1.88
CA LEU A 41 2.82 4.76 -1.00
C LEU A 41 1.95 5.97 -1.35
N VAL A 42 2.54 7.08 -1.82
CA VAL A 42 1.80 8.24 -2.31
C VAL A 42 0.93 7.83 -3.50
N LEU A 43 1.48 7.11 -4.48
CA LEU A 43 0.71 6.64 -5.64
C LEU A 43 -0.44 5.70 -5.23
N VAL A 44 -0.20 4.83 -4.24
CA VAL A 44 -1.23 3.93 -3.69
C VAL A 44 -2.33 4.72 -2.99
N ALA A 45 -1.99 5.72 -2.17
CA ALA A 45 -2.98 6.58 -1.52
C ALA A 45 -3.83 7.32 -2.56
N LEU A 46 -3.20 7.91 -3.58
CA LEU A 46 -3.91 8.60 -4.67
C LEU A 46 -4.84 7.66 -5.45
N ALA A 47 -4.45 6.39 -5.60
CA ALA A 47 -5.27 5.35 -6.24
C ALA A 47 -6.47 4.91 -5.40
N ALA A 48 -6.37 5.00 -4.08
CA ALA A 48 -7.41 4.58 -3.14
C ALA A 48 -8.32 5.72 -2.67
N ALA A 49 -7.91 6.96 -2.92
CA ALA A 49 -8.63 8.16 -2.53
C ALA A 49 -10.04 8.20 -3.15
N PRO A 50 -11.12 8.19 -2.33
CA PRO A 50 -12.48 8.32 -2.83
C PRO A 50 -12.73 9.73 -3.40
N PRO A 51 -13.79 9.92 -4.20
CA PRO A 51 -14.22 11.25 -4.60
C PRO A 51 -14.42 12.17 -3.39
N GLY A 52 -13.77 13.34 -3.41
CA GLY A 52 -13.81 14.29 -2.29
C GLY A 52 -12.77 14.05 -1.19
N ALA A 53 -11.89 13.06 -1.33
CA ALA A 53 -10.76 12.88 -0.42
C ALA A 53 -9.84 14.11 -0.39
N THR A 54 -9.36 14.42 0.80
CA THR A 54 -8.46 15.53 1.10
C THR A 54 -7.00 15.06 1.18
N LEU A 55 -6.06 16.00 1.18
CA LEU A 55 -4.66 15.68 1.51
C LEU A 55 -4.50 15.11 2.93
N ALA A 56 -5.39 15.45 3.87
CA ALA A 56 -5.37 14.88 5.21
C ALA A 56 -5.70 13.38 5.20
N ASP A 57 -6.60 12.93 4.32
CA ASP A 57 -6.91 11.51 4.14
C ASP A 57 -5.72 10.75 3.56
N VAL A 58 -5.06 11.33 2.56
CA VAL A 58 -3.80 10.79 2.00
C VAL A 58 -2.72 10.73 3.07
N ALA A 59 -2.54 11.79 3.87
CA ALA A 59 -1.54 11.82 4.94
C ALA A 59 -1.80 10.77 6.02
N ARG A 60 -3.07 10.54 6.39
CA ARG A 60 -3.45 9.45 7.31
C ARG A 60 -3.13 8.08 6.72
N GLY A 61 -3.43 7.87 5.44
CA GLY A 61 -3.06 6.65 4.72
C GLY A 61 -1.55 6.40 4.75
N LEU A 62 -0.76 7.40 4.37
CA LEU A 62 0.71 7.31 4.40
C LEU A 62 1.24 6.97 5.80
N ALA A 63 0.70 7.61 6.84
CA ALA A 63 1.09 7.32 8.22
C ALA A 63 0.78 5.86 8.62
N ALA A 64 -0.39 5.35 8.24
CA ALA A 64 -0.76 3.95 8.49
C ALA A 64 0.16 2.97 7.75
N GLY A 65 0.45 3.24 6.47
CA GLY A 65 1.37 2.43 5.68
C GLY A 65 2.77 2.37 6.29
N ARG A 66 3.32 3.53 6.71
CA ARG A 66 4.63 3.61 7.37
C ARG A 66 4.65 2.89 8.72
N ALA A 67 3.57 2.96 9.49
CA ALA A 67 3.48 2.25 10.76
C ALA A 67 3.54 0.73 10.56
N VAL A 68 2.85 0.20 9.53
CA VAL A 68 2.92 -1.21 9.18
C VAL A 68 4.31 -1.59 8.66
N ASP A 69 4.91 -0.78 7.78
CA ASP A 69 6.26 -1.03 7.23
C ASP A 69 7.32 -1.09 8.34
N ALA A 70 7.23 -0.21 9.35
CA ALA A 70 8.15 -0.17 10.49
C ALA A 70 8.01 -1.36 11.46
N ASP A 71 6.86 -2.05 11.49
CA ASP A 71 6.63 -3.23 12.34
C ASP A 71 6.95 -4.55 11.62
N LEU A 72 7.39 -4.50 10.34
CA LEU A 72 7.80 -5.70 9.61
C LEU A 72 9.10 -6.28 10.21
N PRO A 73 9.17 -7.61 10.43
CA PRO A 73 10.37 -8.23 10.96
C PRO A 73 11.53 -8.18 9.95
N PRO A 74 12.80 -8.29 10.38
CA PRO A 74 13.91 -8.51 9.46
C PRO A 74 13.86 -9.92 8.85
N PHE A 75 14.36 -10.08 7.62
CA PHE A 75 14.38 -11.35 6.86
C PHE A 75 15.80 -11.89 6.62
N ASP A 76 16.76 -11.44 7.41
CA ASP A 76 18.16 -11.84 7.24
C ASP A 76 18.32 -13.36 7.39
N GLY A 77 18.81 -14.00 6.31
CA GLY A 77 19.00 -15.46 6.27
C GLY A 77 17.74 -16.29 6.02
N ALA A 78 16.60 -15.66 5.71
CA ALA A 78 15.39 -16.38 5.33
C ALA A 78 15.58 -17.17 4.01
N PRO A 79 14.99 -18.37 3.87
CA PRO A 79 15.10 -19.18 2.66
C PRO A 79 14.35 -18.59 1.46
N ALA A 80 13.49 -17.59 1.69
CA ALA A 80 12.81 -16.80 0.66
C ALA A 80 12.46 -15.41 1.21
N VAL A 81 12.24 -14.44 0.31
CA VAL A 81 11.94 -13.04 0.69
C VAL A 81 10.53 -12.67 0.18
N PRO A 82 9.57 -12.33 1.06
CA PRO A 82 8.24 -11.91 0.62
C PRO A 82 8.21 -10.42 0.26
N THR A 83 7.35 -10.03 -0.69
CA THR A 83 7.11 -8.62 -1.05
C THR A 83 6.25 -7.89 -0.02
N LEU A 84 6.71 -7.78 1.22
CA LEU A 84 5.90 -7.31 2.36
C LEU A 84 5.42 -5.87 2.28
N ARG A 85 6.01 -5.09 1.39
CA ARG A 85 5.50 -3.77 1.05
C ARG A 85 4.05 -3.78 0.57
N VAL A 86 3.52 -4.93 0.13
CA VAL A 86 2.08 -5.14 -0.08
C VAL A 86 1.27 -4.81 1.17
N LEU A 87 1.74 -5.17 2.37
CA LEU A 87 1.04 -4.93 3.64
C LEU A 87 0.98 -3.43 3.98
N ALA A 88 2.11 -2.74 3.84
CA ALA A 88 2.19 -1.28 4.01
C ALA A 88 1.31 -0.54 2.99
N ALA A 89 1.34 -0.97 1.72
CA ALA A 89 0.51 -0.42 0.67
C ALA A 89 -0.99 -0.69 0.91
N ALA A 90 -1.38 -1.87 1.41
CA ALA A 90 -2.76 -2.20 1.74
C ALA A 90 -3.30 -1.35 2.89
N ALA A 91 -2.53 -1.19 3.96
CA ALA A 91 -2.89 -0.29 5.06
C ALA A 91 -3.03 1.16 4.58
N CYS A 92 -2.10 1.63 3.75
CA CYS A 92 -2.15 2.97 3.16
C CYS A 92 -3.42 3.17 2.32
N ALA A 93 -3.71 2.23 1.42
CA ALA A 93 -4.89 2.27 0.56
C ALA A 93 -6.18 2.27 1.38
N ALA A 94 -6.32 1.36 2.33
CA ALA A 94 -7.54 1.22 3.12
C ALA A 94 -7.84 2.44 3.99
N VAL A 95 -6.83 2.96 4.69
CA VAL A 95 -7.01 4.14 5.55
C VAL A 95 -7.29 5.39 4.70
N THR A 96 -6.66 5.52 3.53
CA THR A 96 -6.99 6.59 2.58
C THR A 96 -8.44 6.46 2.08
N ALA A 97 -8.92 5.24 1.89
CA ALA A 97 -10.31 4.94 1.53
C ALA A 97 -11.31 5.10 2.69
N GLY A 98 -10.84 5.45 3.90
CA GLY A 98 -11.68 5.73 5.06
C GLY A 98 -11.84 4.56 6.04
N ALA A 99 -11.09 3.47 5.89
CA ALA A 99 -11.07 2.40 6.88
C ALA A 99 -10.46 2.88 8.21
N ASP A 100 -10.97 2.32 9.32
CA ASP A 100 -10.41 2.54 10.66
C ASP A 100 -9.06 1.80 10.78
N PRO A 101 -7.94 2.49 11.10
CA PRO A 101 -6.65 1.85 11.33
C PRO A 101 -6.68 0.72 12.37
N ALA A 102 -7.56 0.78 13.37
CA ALA A 102 -7.67 -0.25 14.40
C ALA A 102 -8.24 -1.59 13.86
N GLY A 103 -8.98 -1.54 12.74
CA GLY A 103 -9.66 -2.69 12.14
C GLY A 103 -8.90 -3.39 11.00
N LEU A 104 -7.62 -3.06 10.79
CA LEU A 104 -6.88 -3.53 9.59
C LEU A 104 -6.43 -5.00 9.64
N ALA A 105 -6.60 -5.72 10.75
CA ALA A 105 -6.06 -7.07 10.91
C ALA A 105 -6.51 -8.04 9.81
N GLU A 106 -7.83 -8.14 9.56
CA GLU A 106 -8.38 -9.01 8.51
C GLU A 106 -7.92 -8.57 7.11
N LEU A 107 -7.82 -7.26 6.88
CA LEU A 107 -7.32 -6.76 5.61
C LEU A 107 -5.86 -7.17 5.37
N LEU A 108 -5.02 -7.13 6.41
CA LEU A 108 -3.63 -7.54 6.32
C LEU A 108 -3.49 -9.05 6.04
N ASP A 109 -4.37 -9.88 6.60
CA ASP A 109 -4.48 -11.30 6.24
C ASP A 109 -4.84 -11.48 4.76
N LEU A 110 -5.78 -10.68 4.25
CA LEU A 110 -6.11 -10.71 2.82
C LEU A 110 -4.92 -10.25 1.96
N ALA A 111 -4.27 -9.14 2.33
CA ALA A 111 -3.11 -8.62 1.62
C ALA A 111 -1.95 -9.63 1.60
N ALA A 112 -1.79 -10.43 2.65
CA ALA A 112 -0.78 -11.48 2.72
C ALA A 112 -0.97 -12.58 1.66
N THR A 113 -2.21 -12.85 1.24
CA THR A 113 -2.49 -13.81 0.15
C THR A 113 -2.02 -13.33 -1.22
N LEU A 114 -1.75 -12.03 -1.36
CA LEU A 114 -1.30 -11.39 -2.60
C LEU A 114 0.22 -11.17 -2.63
N LEU A 115 0.95 -11.63 -1.61
CA LEU A 115 2.41 -11.52 -1.55
C LEU A 115 3.06 -12.38 -2.65
N VAL A 116 4.10 -11.83 -3.27
CA VAL A 116 5.02 -12.59 -4.10
C VAL A 116 6.17 -13.06 -3.21
N VAL A 117 6.50 -14.35 -3.29
CA VAL A 117 7.64 -14.95 -2.61
C VAL A 117 8.79 -15.07 -3.60
N THR A 118 9.92 -14.45 -3.30
CA THR A 118 11.08 -14.35 -4.20
C THR A 118 12.24 -15.22 -3.70
N PRO A 119 13.13 -15.68 -4.60
CA PRO A 119 14.28 -16.48 -4.22
C PRO A 119 15.24 -15.74 -3.28
N PRO A 120 15.97 -16.48 -2.41
CA PRO A 120 16.98 -15.88 -1.55
C PRO A 120 18.12 -15.32 -2.40
N GLY A 121 18.45 -14.05 -2.21
CA GLY A 121 19.45 -13.33 -3.02
C GLY A 121 18.86 -12.38 -4.08
N GLY A 122 17.53 -12.33 -4.21
CA GLY A 122 16.85 -11.41 -5.13
C GLY A 122 16.72 -11.95 -6.56
N GLY A 123 16.16 -11.13 -7.44
CA GLY A 123 15.92 -11.43 -8.84
C GLY A 123 16.85 -10.69 -9.79
N THR A 124 16.64 -10.93 -11.08
CA THR A 124 17.15 -10.05 -12.14
C THR A 124 16.57 -8.64 -12.01
N ALA A 125 17.22 -7.65 -12.61
CA ALA A 125 16.71 -6.27 -12.58
C ALA A 125 15.26 -6.15 -13.10
N VAL A 126 14.89 -6.95 -14.10
CA VAL A 126 13.53 -6.98 -14.65
C VAL A 126 12.54 -7.58 -13.65
N GLU A 127 12.92 -8.65 -12.95
CA GLU A 127 12.06 -9.27 -11.94
C GLU A 127 11.86 -8.34 -10.74
N GLU A 128 12.93 -7.69 -10.26
CA GLU A 128 12.87 -6.70 -9.18
C GLU A 128 11.93 -5.53 -9.51
N ASP A 129 11.96 -5.04 -10.75
CA ASP A 129 11.06 -4.01 -11.24
C ASP A 129 9.60 -4.49 -11.23
N LEU A 130 9.35 -5.72 -11.70
CA LEU A 130 8.02 -6.33 -11.69
C LEU A 130 7.50 -6.54 -10.27
N TRP A 131 8.33 -7.00 -9.35
CA TRP A 131 7.95 -7.21 -7.95
C TRP A 131 7.64 -5.90 -7.24
N ALA A 132 8.39 -4.84 -7.50
CA ALA A 132 8.10 -3.51 -6.96
C ALA A 132 6.75 -2.98 -7.45
N GLY A 133 6.46 -3.12 -8.74
CA GLY A 133 5.16 -2.77 -9.32
C GLY A 133 4.01 -3.62 -8.77
N ALA A 134 4.21 -4.94 -8.69
CA ALA A 134 3.24 -5.88 -8.16
C ALA A 134 2.91 -5.58 -6.69
N ALA A 135 3.91 -5.22 -5.89
CA ALA A 135 3.70 -4.92 -4.47
C ALA A 135 2.74 -3.74 -4.25
N LEU A 136 2.89 -2.66 -5.01
CA LEU A 136 1.98 -1.51 -4.93
C LEU A 136 0.58 -1.84 -5.44
N ALA A 137 0.50 -2.53 -6.58
CA ALA A 137 -0.77 -2.88 -7.20
C ALA A 137 -1.58 -3.88 -6.34
N ALA A 138 -0.91 -4.88 -5.76
CA ALA A 138 -1.52 -5.83 -4.84
C ALA A 138 -1.98 -5.17 -3.53
N GLY A 139 -1.17 -4.25 -2.99
CA GLY A 139 -1.55 -3.47 -1.81
C GLY A 139 -2.83 -2.67 -2.04
N TRP A 140 -2.94 -1.96 -3.16
CA TRP A 140 -4.19 -1.28 -3.55
C TRP A 140 -5.36 -2.24 -3.78
N LEU A 141 -5.10 -3.41 -4.36
CA LEU A 141 -6.14 -4.40 -4.70
C LEU A 141 -6.76 -5.05 -3.44
N ALA A 142 -5.99 -5.23 -2.36
CA ALA A 142 -6.48 -5.88 -1.15
C ALA A 142 -7.78 -5.24 -0.57
N PRO A 143 -7.85 -3.91 -0.31
CA PRO A 143 -9.09 -3.30 0.18
C PRO A 143 -10.22 -3.31 -0.86
N VAL A 144 -9.90 -3.30 -2.16
CA VAL A 144 -10.91 -3.46 -3.23
C VAL A 144 -11.56 -4.84 -3.15
N LEU A 145 -10.77 -5.90 -2.95
CA LEU A 145 -11.27 -7.27 -2.78
C LEU A 145 -12.06 -7.44 -1.48
N ALA A 146 -11.61 -6.83 -0.39
CA ALA A 146 -12.35 -6.82 0.88
C ALA A 146 -13.72 -6.13 0.71
N GLY A 147 -13.76 -4.97 0.03
CA GLY A 147 -15.01 -4.27 -0.30
C GLY A 147 -15.94 -5.06 -1.23
N ALA A 148 -15.38 -5.98 -2.04
CA ALA A 148 -16.15 -6.92 -2.85
C ALA A 148 -16.64 -8.16 -2.07
N GLY A 149 -16.37 -8.24 -0.77
CA GLY A 149 -16.81 -9.32 0.11
C GLY A 149 -15.89 -10.55 0.12
N LEU A 150 -14.65 -10.42 -0.36
CA LEU A 150 -13.69 -11.51 -0.29
C LEU A 150 -13.14 -11.62 1.14
N THR A 151 -13.38 -12.76 1.78
CA THR A 151 -12.94 -13.03 3.15
C THR A 151 -11.61 -13.78 3.16
N PRO A 152 -10.60 -13.32 3.90
CA PRO A 152 -9.34 -14.05 4.05
C PRO A 152 -9.52 -15.31 4.90
N SER A 153 -8.57 -16.23 4.79
CA SER A 153 -8.37 -17.22 5.86
C SER A 153 -7.85 -16.49 7.10
N PRO A 154 -8.36 -16.78 8.30
CA PRO A 154 -7.77 -16.28 9.54
C PRO A 154 -6.29 -16.65 9.62
N ASP A 155 -5.49 -15.75 10.17
CA ASP A 155 -4.05 -15.93 10.39
C ASP A 155 -3.23 -16.17 9.10
N ALA A 156 -3.76 -15.82 7.92
CA ALA A 156 -3.08 -15.99 6.65
C ALA A 156 -1.74 -15.23 6.60
N ALA A 157 -1.68 -14.03 7.18
CA ALA A 157 -0.44 -13.26 7.27
C ALA A 157 0.59 -13.96 8.16
N ALA A 158 0.19 -14.35 9.37
CA ALA A 158 1.08 -15.05 10.31
C ALA A 158 1.57 -16.38 9.73
N THR A 159 0.69 -17.15 9.09
CA THR A 159 1.01 -18.43 8.48
C THR A 159 1.96 -18.27 7.28
N THR A 160 1.68 -17.31 6.41
CA THR A 160 2.54 -17.03 5.24
C THR A 160 3.92 -16.55 5.69
N LEU A 161 3.99 -15.65 6.67
CA LEU A 161 5.25 -15.17 7.24
C LEU A 161 6.05 -16.30 7.88
N ALA A 162 5.40 -17.15 8.69
CA ALA A 162 6.06 -18.29 9.32
C ALA A 162 6.60 -19.29 8.28
N ALA A 163 5.83 -19.58 7.23
CA ALA A 163 6.26 -20.46 6.15
C ALA A 163 7.48 -19.91 5.39
N VAL A 164 7.50 -18.59 5.12
CA VAL A 164 8.60 -17.95 4.39
C VAL A 164 9.86 -17.79 5.25
N LEU A 165 9.70 -17.52 6.55
CA LEU A 165 10.82 -17.32 7.48
C LEU A 165 11.49 -18.63 7.93
N GLY A 166 10.84 -19.78 7.74
CA GLY A 166 11.37 -21.08 8.21
C GLY A 166 11.54 -21.16 9.73
N ALA A 167 10.95 -20.22 10.47
CA ALA A 167 10.96 -20.14 11.92
C ALA A 167 9.55 -20.40 12.47
N GLY A 168 9.46 -20.81 13.75
CA GLY A 168 8.19 -21.00 14.47
C GLY A 168 7.31 -19.73 14.48
N PRO A 169 6.16 -19.75 15.18
CA PRO A 169 5.07 -18.79 14.98
C PRO A 169 5.56 -17.34 14.97
N VAL A 170 5.38 -16.68 13.82
CA VAL A 170 5.74 -15.27 13.59
C VAL A 170 4.54 -14.42 13.98
N ARG A 171 4.78 -13.40 14.80
CA ARG A 171 3.73 -12.45 15.18
C ARG A 171 3.30 -11.66 13.93
N PRO A 172 1.98 -11.54 13.64
CA PRO A 172 1.53 -10.69 12.54
C PRO A 172 1.89 -9.22 12.80
N PRO A 173 2.09 -8.41 11.75
CA PRO A 173 2.28 -6.96 11.90
C PRO A 173 1.09 -6.36 12.62
N ARG A 174 1.36 -5.50 13.60
CA ARG A 174 0.30 -4.83 14.36
C ARG A 174 -0.38 -3.76 13.52
N PRO A 175 -1.71 -3.59 13.67
CA PRO A 175 -2.38 -2.40 13.18
C PRO A 175 -1.75 -1.14 13.77
N PRO A 176 -1.78 0.00 13.06
CA PRO A 176 -1.30 1.27 13.60
C PRO A 176 -2.06 1.63 14.89
N GLU A 177 -1.34 2.05 15.92
CA GLU A 177 -1.97 2.58 17.14
C GLU A 177 -2.63 3.94 16.82
N PRO A 178 -3.86 4.21 17.30
CA PRO A 178 -4.50 5.50 17.08
C PRO A 178 -3.64 6.62 17.68
N ALA A 179 -3.48 7.71 16.94
CA ALA A 179 -2.79 8.90 17.46
C ALA A 179 -3.50 9.40 18.73
N PRO A 180 -2.76 9.89 19.75
CA PRO A 180 -3.38 10.51 20.90
C PRO A 180 -4.23 11.69 20.44
N ALA A 181 -5.44 11.80 20.99
CA ALA A 181 -6.35 12.90 20.72
C ALA A 181 -5.74 14.21 21.22
N SER A 182 -5.03 14.92 20.34
CA SER A 182 -4.52 16.26 20.59
C SER A 182 -5.71 17.22 20.77
N GLY A 183 -5.75 17.91 21.91
CA GLY A 183 -6.76 18.90 22.24
C GLY A 183 -6.85 20.09 21.28
N GLU A 184 -7.96 20.80 21.42
CA GLU A 184 -8.48 21.94 20.66
C GLU A 184 -7.48 23.03 20.17
N THR A 185 -7.55 23.32 18.85
CA THR A 185 -7.68 24.66 18.17
C THR A 185 -6.40 25.55 18.05
N PRO A 186 -6.14 26.36 16.96
CA PRO A 186 -7.07 26.98 16.02
C PRO A 186 -6.87 26.74 14.51
N ALA A 187 -7.94 27.07 13.78
CA ALA A 187 -8.05 27.06 12.33
C ALA A 187 -6.97 27.91 11.64
N SER A 188 -6.16 27.27 10.81
CA SER A 188 -5.33 27.92 9.79
C SER A 188 -5.96 27.63 8.44
N GLY A 189 -6.46 28.69 7.78
CA GLY A 189 -7.17 28.65 6.49
C GLY A 189 -6.27 28.40 5.28
N ALA A 190 -5.47 27.34 5.32
CA ALA A 190 -4.69 26.85 4.18
C ALA A 190 -4.51 25.34 4.34
N GLY A 191 -5.37 24.52 3.73
CA GLY A 191 -5.24 23.07 3.93
C GLY A 191 -6.13 22.14 3.10
N ASP A 192 -7.20 22.63 2.48
CA ASP A 192 -8.12 21.75 1.75
C ASP A 192 -7.80 21.68 0.25
N THR A 193 -6.53 21.48 -0.09
CA THR A 193 -6.18 21.10 -1.46
C THR A 193 -6.79 19.73 -1.74
N GLN A 194 -7.55 19.62 -2.83
CA GLN A 194 -8.17 18.37 -3.20
C GLN A 194 -7.17 17.45 -3.92
N VAL A 195 -7.34 16.14 -3.75
CA VAL A 195 -6.51 15.13 -4.43
C VAL A 195 -6.59 15.25 -5.96
N SER A 196 -7.73 15.70 -6.49
CA SER A 196 -7.93 15.97 -7.92
C SER A 196 -6.96 17.03 -8.46
N GLU A 197 -6.66 18.07 -7.69
CA GLU A 197 -5.74 19.14 -8.08
C GLU A 197 -4.29 18.63 -8.09
N LEU A 198 -3.92 17.80 -7.12
CA LEU A 198 -2.60 17.16 -7.08
C LEU A 198 -2.38 16.23 -8.27
N LEU A 199 -3.40 15.44 -8.66
CA LEU A 199 -3.35 14.57 -9.83
C LEU A 199 -3.27 15.34 -11.15
N ALA A 200 -3.73 16.58 -11.19
CA ALA A 200 -3.56 17.46 -12.35
C ALA A 200 -2.15 18.03 -12.44
N ALA A 201 -1.49 18.29 -11.30
CA ALA A 201 -0.12 18.81 -11.25
C ALA A 201 0.96 17.76 -11.57
N LEU A 202 0.66 16.48 -11.38
CA LEU A 202 1.54 15.36 -11.76
C LEU A 202 1.44 14.98 -13.25
N GLY A 203 0.68 15.75 -14.04
CA GLY A 203 0.42 15.56 -15.47
C GLY A 203 1.25 16.46 -16.37
#